data_AF-A0A3E1EB39-F1
#
_entry.id   AF-A0A3E1EB39-F1
#
_cell.length_a   1.000
_cell.length_b   1.000
_cell.length_c   1.000
_cell.angle_alpha   90.00
_cell.angle_beta   90.00
_cell.angle_gamma   90.00
#
_symmetry.space_group_name_H-M   'P 1'
#
loop_
_entity.id
_entity.type
_entity.pdbx_description
1 polymer ?
#
loop_
_entity_poly.entity_id
_entity_poly.type
_entity_poly.pdbx_seq_one_letter_code
_entity_poly.pdbx_strand_id
1 'polypeptide(L)'
;MNLIRLLPPAVALVLVGTWLGILHLSIAAMDSENRLLRQHIAAARRGGPADTHSHAKTDKPVKDNAPLDWSKLAGGVAWMQKSGGLGDLRTMVHLQQRLQSMTREELVAALDKIATLGLPNTSRAILEPWILAPLIDQDPALVLTRFTTRLGDPDEAMHQQLAAALKAYAKSDPRKAVAWFDQQVAAGGFESSALNGRSQTRLQFEGALLGVLLSADPSAAAGRLAALPEDQRAEAIGNAALDPGAAADLILFAKLVRSQVPAAEQSAAFARQAGQWAVQGDYASVTAYLNALTLTPEERLACIEQAVTTQVFSTHKKLAAADLDNLRKWVASQAPQVTNSLTANILCSAALANRKLDFAQAAALAIHCSQADGNDDVLVHFVEIWAARADQQQARELAGKIPDAKRRTETIKHLESPVP
;
A
#
# COMPACT_ATOMS: atom_id res chain seq x y z
N MET A 1 -35.96 15.54 -13.72
CA MET A 1 -35.65 16.94 -13.38
C MET A 1 -34.46 16.93 -12.45
N ASN A 2 -33.44 17.73 -12.79
CA ASN A 2 -32.06 17.66 -12.31
C ASN A 2 -31.88 18.03 -10.83
N LEU A 3 -30.90 17.40 -10.14
CA LEU A 3 -29.81 18.04 -9.39
C LEU A 3 -29.08 17.00 -8.50
N ILE A 4 -28.23 16.18 -9.08
CA ILE A 4 -27.05 15.63 -8.37
C ILE A 4 -25.86 16.39 -8.94
N ARG A 5 -25.37 17.36 -8.16
CA ARG A 5 -24.29 18.27 -8.55
C ARG A 5 -22.96 17.52 -8.63
N LEU A 6 -22.29 17.73 -9.75
CA LEU A 6 -20.88 17.50 -10.01
C LEU A 6 -20.01 17.94 -8.82
N LEU A 7 -19.21 17.01 -8.28
CA LEU A 7 -17.95 17.40 -7.64
C LEU A 7 -17.05 17.99 -8.75
N PRO A 8 -16.47 19.19 -8.59
CA PRO A 8 -15.62 19.78 -9.62
C PRO A 8 -14.35 18.93 -9.83
N PRO A 9 -13.85 18.79 -11.08
CA PRO A 9 -12.56 18.14 -11.37
C PRO A 9 -11.38 18.68 -10.54
N ALA A 10 -11.49 19.92 -10.07
CA ALA A 10 -10.51 20.57 -9.20
C ALA A 10 -10.40 19.92 -7.79
N VAL A 11 -11.48 19.35 -7.24
CA VAL A 11 -11.45 18.69 -5.91
C VAL A 11 -10.77 17.33 -6.00
N ALA A 12 -10.97 16.60 -7.11
CA ALA A 12 -10.26 15.35 -7.39
C ALA A 12 -8.76 15.60 -7.62
N LEU A 13 -8.38 16.68 -8.31
CA LEU A 13 -6.98 17.06 -8.52
C LEU A 13 -6.27 17.48 -7.21
N VAL A 14 -6.98 18.10 -6.26
CA VAL A 14 -6.41 18.48 -4.95
C VAL A 14 -6.14 17.26 -4.06
N LEU A 15 -7.01 16.23 -4.10
CA LEU A 15 -6.79 14.95 -3.41
C LEU A 15 -5.65 14.14 -4.06
N VAL A 16 -5.52 14.20 -5.39
CA VAL A 16 -4.42 13.56 -6.15
C VAL A 16 -3.08 14.25 -5.88
N GLY A 17 -3.04 15.58 -5.77
CA GLY A 17 -1.83 16.33 -5.46
C GLY A 17 -1.32 16.10 -4.02
N THR A 18 -2.22 15.93 -3.06
CA THR A 18 -1.85 15.64 -1.66
C THR A 18 -1.35 14.20 -1.47
N TRP A 19 -1.91 13.22 -2.19
CA TRP A 19 -1.42 11.84 -2.19
C TRP A 19 -0.09 11.67 -2.95
N LEU A 20 0.08 12.33 -4.09
CA LEU A 20 1.37 12.40 -4.82
C LEU A 20 2.48 13.03 -3.96
N GLY A 21 2.16 14.04 -3.16
CA GLY A 21 3.11 14.64 -2.22
C GLY A 21 3.59 13.67 -1.14
N ILE A 22 2.68 12.87 -0.57
CA ILE A 22 3.01 11.89 0.49
C ILE A 22 3.84 10.72 -0.08
N LEU A 23 3.54 10.25 -1.30
CA LEU A 23 4.34 9.23 -1.99
C LEU A 23 5.73 9.72 -2.42
N HIS A 24 5.86 10.98 -2.83
CA HIS A 24 7.17 11.54 -3.15
C HIS A 24 8.02 11.82 -1.89
N LEU A 25 7.37 12.14 -0.75
CA LEU A 25 8.05 12.28 0.54
C LEU A 25 8.62 10.94 1.03
N SER A 26 7.95 9.81 0.80
CA SER A 26 8.49 8.50 1.16
C SER A 26 9.67 8.07 0.26
N ILE A 27 9.63 8.40 -1.03
CA ILE A 27 10.75 8.12 -1.96
C ILE A 27 11.96 9.01 -1.63
N ALA A 28 11.74 10.30 -1.35
CA ALA A 28 12.81 11.20 -0.92
C ALA A 28 13.37 10.83 0.47
N ALA A 29 12.53 10.33 1.37
CA ALA A 29 12.95 9.79 2.66
C ALA A 29 13.84 8.54 2.48
N MET A 30 13.43 7.58 1.64
CA MET A 30 14.25 6.39 1.34
C MET A 30 15.57 6.73 0.62
N ASP A 31 15.60 7.74 -0.26
CA ASP A 31 16.82 8.23 -0.89
C ASP A 31 17.73 9.01 0.07
N SER A 32 17.16 9.61 1.12
CA SER A 32 17.94 10.29 2.16
C SER A 32 18.49 9.31 3.20
N GLU A 33 17.72 8.27 3.57
CA GLU A 33 18.19 7.13 4.36
C GLU A 33 19.28 6.35 3.65
N ASN A 34 19.13 6.05 2.34
CA ASN A 34 20.19 5.41 1.56
C ASN A 34 21.47 6.26 1.48
N ARG A 35 21.33 7.59 1.41
CA ARG A 35 22.48 8.51 1.43
C ARG A 35 23.15 8.55 2.80
N LEU A 36 22.38 8.56 3.89
CA LEU A 36 22.90 8.50 5.26
C LEU A 36 23.58 7.15 5.54
N LEU A 37 23.00 6.03 5.11
CA LEU A 37 23.63 4.70 5.21
C LEU A 37 24.94 4.63 4.43
N ARG A 38 24.98 5.19 3.21
CA ARG A 38 26.23 5.31 2.43
C ARG A 38 27.26 6.21 3.11
N GLN A 39 26.84 7.29 3.75
CA GLN A 39 27.73 8.17 4.53
C GLN A 39 28.26 7.47 5.78
N HIS A 40 27.43 6.71 6.51
CA HIS A 40 27.86 5.91 7.65
C HIS A 40 28.82 4.78 7.27
N ILE A 41 28.57 4.09 6.15
CA ILE A 41 29.48 3.06 5.61
C ILE A 41 30.81 3.70 5.15
N ALA A 42 30.77 4.88 4.54
CA ALA A 42 31.98 5.61 4.14
C ALA A 42 32.78 6.14 5.35
N ALA A 43 32.10 6.56 6.41
CA ALA A 43 32.73 6.97 7.67
C ALA A 43 33.34 5.78 8.41
N ALA A 44 32.66 4.63 8.45
CA ALA A 44 33.17 3.39 9.02
C ALA A 44 34.39 2.84 8.25
N ARG A 45 34.43 3.00 6.92
CA ARG A 45 35.60 2.63 6.08
C ARG A 45 36.80 3.58 6.22
N ARG A 46 36.61 4.80 6.73
CA ARG A 46 37.70 5.78 6.96
C ARG A 46 38.29 5.70 8.38
N GLY A 47 37.73 4.88 9.27
CA GLY A 47 38.26 4.64 10.61
C GLY A 47 39.24 3.47 10.68
N GLY A 48 40.47 3.69 10.20
CA GLY A 48 41.65 2.84 10.46
C GLY A 48 42.87 3.75 10.77
N PRO A 49 43.83 3.33 11.61
CA PRO A 49 44.52 4.23 12.54
C PRO A 49 45.70 5.02 11.93
N ALA A 50 45.96 6.18 12.56
CA ALA A 50 47.11 7.11 12.43
C ALA A 50 47.16 7.91 11.09
N ASP A 51 47.37 9.22 11.02
CA ASP A 51 48.10 10.16 11.87
C ASP A 51 47.53 11.59 11.83
N THR A 52 47.85 12.33 12.88
CA THR A 52 47.71 13.77 13.10
C THR A 52 48.18 14.65 11.91
N HIS A 53 47.32 15.56 11.43
CA HIS A 53 47.56 17.02 11.44
C HIS A 53 46.33 17.85 11.02
N SER A 54 46.06 18.84 11.88
CA SER A 54 45.24 20.05 11.76
C SER A 54 44.70 20.45 10.38
N HIS A 55 43.37 20.49 10.27
CA HIS A 55 42.66 21.73 9.91
C HIS A 55 41.28 21.71 10.58
N ALA A 56 41.21 22.36 11.73
CA ALA A 56 39.95 22.65 12.41
C ALA A 56 39.12 23.64 11.57
N LYS A 57 38.16 23.12 10.81
CA LYS A 57 36.88 23.79 10.60
C LYS A 57 35.83 22.96 11.32
N THR A 58 35.50 23.41 12.52
CA THR A 58 34.31 22.98 13.25
C THR A 58 33.08 23.40 12.48
N ASP A 59 32.64 22.57 11.53
CA ASP A 59 31.24 22.52 11.14
C ASP A 59 30.49 21.82 12.27
N LYS A 60 30.17 22.59 13.33
CA LYS A 60 29.12 22.20 14.25
C LYS A 60 27.81 22.22 13.44
N PRO A 61 26.99 21.16 13.45
CA PRO A 61 25.63 21.27 12.94
C PRO A 61 24.95 22.35 13.77
N VAL A 62 24.62 23.47 13.13
CA VAL A 62 23.82 24.53 13.76
C VAL A 62 22.46 23.90 14.05
N LYS A 63 22.23 23.54 15.32
CA LYS A 63 20.89 23.32 15.85
C LYS A 63 20.18 24.67 15.79
N ASP A 64 19.48 24.92 14.69
CA ASP A 64 18.65 26.10 14.54
C ASP A 64 17.41 25.94 15.43
N ASN A 65 17.55 26.37 16.69
CA ASN A 65 16.54 26.24 17.74
C ASN A 65 15.39 27.28 17.63
N ALA A 66 15.38 28.15 16.61
CA ALA A 66 14.37 29.20 16.47
C ALA A 66 12.97 28.61 16.24
N PRO A 67 11.97 28.77 17.13
CA PRO A 67 10.73 27.98 17.13
C PRO A 67 10.01 27.97 15.77
N LEU A 68 9.52 26.80 15.35
CA LEU A 68 8.79 26.65 14.09
C LEU A 68 7.54 27.54 14.07
N ASP A 69 7.42 28.33 13.01
CA ASP A 69 6.22 29.11 12.73
C ASP A 69 5.20 28.24 11.99
N TRP A 70 4.38 27.55 12.79
CA TRP A 70 3.30 26.68 12.30
C TRP A 70 2.23 27.42 11.51
N SER A 71 2.03 28.73 11.75
CA SER A 71 1.09 29.55 10.98
C SER A 71 1.63 29.79 9.57
N LYS A 72 2.92 30.13 9.47
CA LYS A 72 3.62 30.26 8.18
C LYS A 72 3.66 28.94 7.41
N LEU A 73 3.91 27.82 8.09
CA LEU A 73 3.87 26.49 7.46
C LEU A 73 2.47 26.13 6.97
N ALA A 74 1.42 26.40 7.76
CA ALA A 74 0.03 26.19 7.35
C ALA A 74 -0.35 27.04 6.13
N GLY A 75 0.11 28.31 6.09
CA GLY A 75 -0.06 29.19 4.93
C GLY A 75 0.67 28.65 3.69
N GLY A 76 1.88 28.12 3.85
CA GLY A 76 2.65 27.47 2.78
C GLY A 76 1.94 26.21 2.26
N VAL A 77 1.38 25.39 3.14
CA VAL A 77 0.59 24.20 2.78
C VAL A 77 -0.68 24.59 2.00
N ALA A 78 -1.41 25.60 2.47
CA ALA A 78 -2.59 26.10 1.77
C ALA A 78 -2.25 26.70 0.39
N TRP A 79 -1.09 27.33 0.26
CA TRP A 79 -0.59 27.82 -1.03
C TRP A 79 -0.22 26.67 -1.97
N MET A 80 0.51 25.65 -1.50
CA MET A 80 0.86 24.46 -2.31
C MET A 80 -0.37 23.72 -2.83
N GLN A 81 -1.42 23.60 -2.01
CA GLN A 81 -2.70 23.02 -2.45
C GLN A 81 -3.37 23.83 -3.57
N LYS A 82 -3.23 25.16 -3.56
CA LYS A 82 -3.85 26.05 -4.56
C LYS A 82 -3.03 26.18 -5.83
N SER A 83 -1.70 26.15 -5.74
CA SER A 83 -0.80 26.35 -6.87
C SER A 83 -0.43 25.06 -7.60
N GLY A 84 -0.69 23.88 -6.99
CA GLY A 84 -0.33 22.58 -7.57
C GLY A 84 1.18 22.35 -7.69
N GLY A 85 2.00 23.26 -7.14
CA GLY A 85 3.45 23.17 -7.13
C GLY A 85 3.95 22.43 -5.90
N LEU A 86 4.92 21.53 -6.10
CA LEU A 86 5.83 21.12 -5.04
C LEU A 86 6.48 22.41 -4.52
N GLY A 87 6.19 22.82 -3.29
CA GLY A 87 6.90 23.93 -2.65
C GLY A 87 8.40 23.68 -2.66
N ASP A 88 9.18 24.67 -2.20
CA ASP A 88 10.64 24.53 -2.17
C ASP A 88 11.08 23.24 -1.44
N LEU A 89 11.53 22.25 -2.23
CA LEU A 89 11.93 20.92 -1.77
C LEU A 89 13.04 21.00 -0.71
N ARG A 90 13.90 22.02 -0.79
CA ARG A 90 14.97 22.25 0.20
C ARG A 90 14.37 22.63 1.56
N THR A 91 13.35 23.49 1.57
CA THR A 91 12.63 23.86 2.79
C THR A 91 11.92 22.65 3.41
N MET A 92 11.34 21.75 2.60
CA MET A 92 10.73 20.51 3.11
C MET A 92 11.75 19.55 3.75
N VAL A 93 12.90 19.36 3.12
CA VAL A 93 13.97 18.50 3.67
C VAL A 93 14.49 19.06 5.00
N HIS A 94 14.70 20.37 5.10
CA HIS A 94 15.11 21.01 6.35
C HIS A 94 14.04 20.89 7.44
N LEU A 95 12.76 21.03 7.08
CA LEU A 95 11.66 20.82 8.02
C LEU A 95 11.65 19.37 8.52
N GLN A 96 11.78 18.38 7.65
CA GLN A 96 11.82 16.96 8.04
C GLN A 96 12.98 16.67 9.00
N GLN A 97 14.20 17.11 8.67
CA GLN A 97 15.37 16.95 9.54
C GLN A 97 15.16 17.61 10.91
N ARG A 98 14.47 18.76 10.90
CA ARG A 98 14.17 19.46 12.14
C ARG A 98 13.15 18.72 12.99
N LEU A 99 12.05 18.23 12.41
CA LEU A 99 11.05 17.43 13.13
C LEU A 99 11.67 16.15 13.71
N GLN A 100 12.58 15.50 12.98
CA GLN A 100 13.32 14.33 13.47
C GLN A 100 14.27 14.64 14.63
N SER A 101 14.73 15.88 14.77
CA SER A 101 15.62 16.30 15.86
C SER A 101 14.91 16.96 17.04
N MET A 102 13.60 17.19 16.92
CA MET A 102 12.77 17.66 18.04
C MET A 102 12.59 16.57 19.09
N THR A 103 12.60 16.99 20.34
CA THR A 103 12.27 16.15 21.49
C THR A 103 10.77 15.82 21.52
N ARG A 104 10.42 14.77 22.26
CA ARG A 104 9.04 14.38 22.50
C ARG A 104 8.19 15.56 22.99
N GLU A 105 8.69 16.31 23.96
CA GLU A 105 7.98 17.45 24.54
C GLU A 105 7.75 18.57 23.50
N GLU A 106 8.73 18.81 22.62
CA GLU A 106 8.60 19.78 21.54
C GLU A 106 7.59 19.34 20.46
N LEU A 107 7.57 18.04 20.12
CA LEU A 107 6.60 17.47 19.17
C LEU A 107 5.17 17.53 19.73
N VAL A 108 5.00 17.24 21.03
CA VAL A 108 3.70 17.36 21.71
C VAL A 108 3.24 18.83 21.72
N ALA A 109 4.13 19.75 22.11
CA ALA A 109 3.82 21.18 22.11
C ALA A 109 3.48 21.71 20.71
N ALA A 110 4.07 21.13 19.66
CA ALA A 110 3.73 21.46 18.28
C ALA A 110 2.32 21.02 17.91
N LEU A 111 1.88 19.81 18.30
CA LEU A 111 0.51 19.34 18.09
C LEU A 111 -0.50 20.22 18.84
N ASP A 112 -0.22 20.55 20.10
CA ASP A 112 -1.04 21.48 20.88
C ASP A 112 -1.17 22.84 20.19
N LYS A 113 -0.05 23.39 19.72
CA LYS A 113 -0.04 24.67 19.01
C LYS A 113 -0.88 24.61 17.73
N ILE A 114 -0.76 23.55 16.92
CA ILE A 114 -1.57 23.37 15.71
C ILE A 114 -3.07 23.29 16.03
N ALA A 115 -3.45 22.60 17.10
CA ALA A 115 -4.85 22.53 17.53
C ALA A 115 -5.41 23.91 17.90
N THR A 116 -4.61 24.76 18.56
CA THR A 116 -5.02 26.12 18.96
C THR A 116 -5.05 27.14 17.83
N LEU A 117 -4.36 26.90 16.71
CA LEU A 117 -4.26 27.86 15.60
C LEU A 117 -5.55 28.00 14.77
N GLY A 118 -6.61 27.25 15.08
CA GLY A 118 -7.89 27.34 14.37
C GLY A 118 -7.78 27.01 12.87
N LEU A 119 -6.76 26.23 12.49
CA LEU A 119 -6.47 25.92 11.09
C LEU A 119 -7.63 25.13 10.45
N PRO A 120 -7.88 25.33 9.14
CA PRO A 120 -8.78 24.47 8.39
C PRO A 120 -8.38 23.00 8.52
N ASN A 121 -9.38 22.10 8.59
CA ASN A 121 -9.16 20.65 8.72
C ASN A 121 -8.19 20.10 7.65
N THR A 122 -8.21 20.66 6.43
CA THR A 122 -7.31 20.28 5.35
C THR A 122 -5.84 20.60 5.64
N SER A 123 -5.54 21.74 6.25
CA SER A 123 -4.17 22.11 6.63
C SER A 123 -3.70 21.28 7.82
N ARG A 124 -4.60 21.00 8.77
CA ARG A 124 -4.33 20.14 9.92
C ARG A 124 -4.02 18.71 9.48
N ALA A 125 -4.81 18.14 8.56
CA ALA A 125 -4.62 16.80 8.02
C ALA A 125 -3.27 16.61 7.29
N ILE A 126 -2.60 17.69 6.88
CA ILE A 126 -1.27 17.63 6.26
C ILE A 126 -0.16 17.80 7.30
N LEU A 127 -0.32 18.71 8.26
CA LEU A 127 0.71 19.01 9.26
C LEU A 127 0.76 17.99 10.40
N GLU A 128 -0.38 17.43 10.82
CA GLU A 128 -0.43 16.44 11.89
C GLU A 128 0.40 15.19 11.59
N PRO A 129 0.29 14.54 10.41
CA PRO A 129 1.11 13.37 10.09
C PRO A 129 2.62 13.63 10.13
N TRP A 130 3.07 14.85 9.79
CA TRP A 130 4.49 15.20 9.81
C TRP A 130 5.07 15.22 11.22
N ILE A 131 4.27 15.56 12.22
CA ILE A 131 4.68 15.58 13.63
C ILE A 131 4.40 14.22 14.30
N LEU A 132 3.31 13.55 13.91
CA LEU A 132 2.96 12.24 14.43
C LEU A 132 4.00 11.19 14.09
N ALA A 133 4.53 11.16 12.86
CA ALA A 133 5.54 10.17 12.46
C ALA A 133 6.76 10.13 13.40
N PRO A 134 7.51 11.23 13.64
CA PRO A 134 8.64 11.19 14.57
C PRO A 134 8.20 10.99 16.03
N LEU A 135 6.99 11.39 16.41
CA LEU A 135 6.48 11.14 17.77
C LEU A 135 6.15 9.66 17.99
N ILE A 136 5.65 8.97 16.98
CA ILE A 136 5.42 7.51 16.99
C ILE A 136 6.73 6.77 17.19
N ASP A 137 7.81 7.21 16.54
CA ASP A 137 9.13 6.60 16.70
C ASP A 137 9.72 6.83 18.09
N GLN A 138 9.41 7.96 18.74
CA GLN A 138 9.94 8.32 20.06
C GLN A 138 9.12 7.76 21.23
N ASP A 139 7.79 7.88 21.18
CA ASP A 139 6.89 7.50 22.26
C ASP A 139 5.51 7.06 21.69
N PRO A 140 5.43 5.85 21.12
CA PRO A 140 4.21 5.38 20.48
C PRO A 140 3.06 5.19 21.49
N ALA A 141 3.36 4.87 22.75
CA ALA A 141 2.36 4.72 23.81
C ALA A 141 1.67 6.07 24.12
N LEU A 142 2.44 7.16 24.14
CA LEU A 142 1.89 8.50 24.30
C LEU A 142 0.95 8.88 23.16
N VAL A 143 1.32 8.58 21.91
CA VAL A 143 0.47 8.84 20.73
C VAL A 143 -0.86 8.10 20.86
N LEU A 144 -0.82 6.80 21.13
CA LEU A 144 -2.00 5.96 21.28
C LEU A 144 -2.94 6.48 22.38
N THR A 145 -2.38 6.83 23.54
CA THR A 145 -3.14 7.36 24.68
C THR A 145 -3.78 8.71 24.35
N ARG A 146 -3.02 9.60 23.71
CA ARG A 146 -3.47 10.96 23.40
C ARG A 146 -4.58 11.00 22.35
N PHE A 147 -4.52 10.09 21.37
CA PHE A 147 -5.47 10.05 20.26
C PHE A 147 -6.49 8.91 20.36
N THR A 148 -6.65 8.32 21.54
CA THR A 148 -7.63 7.24 21.80
C THR A 148 -9.05 7.65 21.42
N THR A 149 -9.43 8.91 21.65
CA THR A 149 -10.77 9.42 21.31
C THR A 149 -11.06 9.44 19.81
N ARG A 150 -10.02 9.43 18.96
CA ARG A 150 -10.15 9.42 17.49
C ARG A 150 -10.32 8.02 16.89
N LEU A 151 -10.30 6.96 17.71
CA LEU A 151 -10.54 5.59 17.23
C LEU A 151 -11.96 5.42 16.65
N GLY A 152 -12.94 6.15 17.19
CA GLY A 152 -14.32 6.16 16.69
C GLY A 152 -14.60 7.15 15.57
N ASP A 153 -13.64 8.01 15.22
CA ASP A 153 -13.81 8.97 14.12
C ASP A 153 -13.73 8.23 12.77
N PRO A 154 -14.44 8.66 11.71
CA PRO A 154 -14.36 8.05 10.38
C PRO A 154 -13.06 8.40 9.61
N ASP A 155 -12.01 8.85 10.31
CA ASP A 155 -10.76 9.33 9.73
C ASP A 155 -9.76 8.19 9.51
N GLU A 156 -9.87 7.55 8.35
CA GLU A 156 -9.01 6.44 7.92
C GLU A 156 -7.51 6.78 7.98
N ALA A 157 -7.13 8.02 7.65
CA ALA A 157 -5.71 8.42 7.67
C ALA A 157 -5.16 8.43 9.11
N MET A 158 -5.97 8.87 10.06
CA MET A 158 -5.63 8.80 11.49
C MET A 158 -5.57 7.36 11.97
N HIS A 159 -6.53 6.51 11.59
CA HIS A 159 -6.52 5.08 11.94
C HIS A 159 -5.23 4.38 11.49
N GLN A 160 -4.77 4.66 10.28
CA GLN A 160 -3.50 4.14 9.77
C GLN A 160 -2.31 4.59 10.62
N GLN A 161 -2.25 5.86 11.04
CA GLN A 161 -1.20 6.36 11.92
C GLN A 161 -1.23 5.70 13.29
N LEU A 162 -2.42 5.48 13.86
CA LEU A 162 -2.56 4.82 15.15
C LEU A 162 -2.25 3.32 15.09
N ALA A 163 -2.58 2.64 13.98
CA ALA A 163 -2.15 1.26 13.76
C ALA A 163 -0.62 1.16 13.64
N ALA A 164 0.03 2.13 12.98
CA ALA A 164 1.50 2.23 12.94
C ALA A 164 2.09 2.49 14.34
N ALA A 165 1.45 3.35 15.14
CA ALA A 165 1.84 3.58 16.53
C ALA A 165 1.72 2.30 17.38
N LEU A 166 0.64 1.53 17.22
CA LEU A 166 0.48 0.24 17.90
C LEU A 166 1.58 -0.74 17.48
N LYS A 167 1.91 -0.81 16.18
CA LYS A 167 3.01 -1.63 15.69
C LYS A 167 4.34 -1.23 16.34
N ALA A 168 4.65 0.06 16.39
CA ALA A 168 5.86 0.58 17.02
C ALA A 168 5.89 0.29 18.53
N TYR A 169 4.75 0.42 19.21
CA TYR A 169 4.65 0.08 20.63
C TYR A 169 4.85 -1.42 20.84
N ALA A 170 4.24 -2.26 20.01
CA ALA A 170 4.37 -3.71 20.10
C ALA A 170 5.80 -4.17 19.86
N LYS A 171 6.58 -3.49 19.02
CA LYS A 171 8.01 -3.81 18.82
C LYS A 171 8.85 -3.58 20.07
N SER A 172 8.51 -2.60 20.90
CA SER A 172 9.25 -2.28 22.13
C SER A 172 8.73 -3.04 23.35
N ASP A 173 7.41 -3.15 23.50
CA ASP A 173 6.77 -3.86 24.60
C ASP A 173 5.47 -4.56 24.10
N PRO A 174 5.58 -5.77 23.54
CA PRO A 174 4.44 -6.49 22.98
C PRO A 174 3.30 -6.68 23.98
N ARG A 175 3.62 -6.93 25.25
CA ARG A 175 2.62 -7.20 26.30
C ARG A 175 1.79 -5.96 26.62
N LYS A 176 2.43 -4.80 26.76
CA LYS A 176 1.69 -3.57 27.03
C LYS A 176 0.89 -3.09 25.81
N ALA A 177 1.42 -3.27 24.60
CA ALA A 177 0.69 -2.96 23.38
C ALA A 177 -0.58 -3.82 23.24
N VAL A 178 -0.47 -5.13 23.50
CA VAL A 178 -1.61 -6.05 23.58
C VAL A 178 -2.62 -5.57 24.62
N ALA A 179 -2.17 -5.31 25.85
CA ALA A 179 -3.06 -4.89 26.94
C ALA A 179 -3.79 -3.57 26.65
N TRP A 180 -3.10 -2.59 26.05
CA TRP A 180 -3.71 -1.35 25.61
C TRP A 180 -4.77 -1.59 24.55
N PHE A 181 -4.48 -2.40 23.54
CA PHE A 181 -5.43 -2.67 22.45
C PHE A 181 -6.65 -3.43 22.96
N ASP A 182 -6.47 -4.44 23.80
CA ASP A 182 -7.57 -5.20 24.43
C ASP A 182 -8.46 -4.29 25.29
N GLN A 183 -7.87 -3.33 26.02
CA GLN A 183 -8.61 -2.33 26.77
C GLN A 183 -9.49 -1.46 25.85
N GLN A 184 -8.98 -1.04 24.69
CA GLN A 184 -9.75 -0.22 23.75
C GLN A 184 -10.85 -1.02 23.05
N VAL A 185 -10.63 -2.30 22.75
CA VAL A 185 -11.68 -3.19 22.27
C VAL A 185 -12.78 -3.34 23.31
N ALA A 186 -12.43 -3.60 24.58
CA ALA A 186 -13.41 -3.71 25.66
C ALA A 186 -14.17 -2.40 25.93
N ALA A 187 -13.54 -1.25 25.69
CA ALA A 187 -14.17 0.07 25.80
C ALA A 187 -15.08 0.43 24.60
N GLY A 188 -15.19 -0.45 23.59
CA GLY A 188 -16.00 -0.20 22.40
C GLY A 188 -15.37 0.79 21.41
N GLY A 189 -14.06 1.04 21.50
CA GLY A 189 -13.36 1.99 20.65
C GLY A 189 -13.27 1.60 19.17
N PHE A 190 -13.65 0.36 18.84
CA PHE A 190 -13.62 -0.19 17.48
C PHE A 190 -14.99 -0.69 17.01
N GLU A 191 -16.09 -0.31 17.66
CA GLU A 191 -17.43 -0.71 17.23
C GLU A 191 -17.72 -0.21 15.81
N SER A 192 -18.36 -1.07 15.01
CA SER A 192 -18.71 -0.77 13.61
C SER A 192 -20.19 -0.44 13.50
N SER A 193 -20.53 0.56 12.69
CA SER A 193 -21.91 0.83 12.29
C SER A 193 -22.41 -0.10 11.17
N ALA A 194 -21.53 -0.97 10.63
CA ALA A 194 -21.90 -1.93 9.60
C ALA A 194 -22.78 -3.06 10.16
N LEU A 195 -23.79 -3.45 9.38
CA LEU A 195 -24.75 -4.50 9.76
C LEU A 195 -24.13 -5.89 9.97
N ASN A 196 -22.92 -6.11 9.43
CA ASN A 196 -22.17 -7.36 9.57
C ASN A 196 -21.30 -7.40 10.84
N GLY A 197 -21.30 -6.34 11.66
CA GLY A 197 -20.47 -6.24 12.86
C GLY A 197 -18.96 -6.21 12.59
N ARG A 198 -18.53 -6.06 11.33
CA ARG A 198 -17.11 -6.04 10.95
C ARG A 198 -16.56 -4.63 11.09
N SER A 199 -15.52 -4.48 11.89
CA SER A 199 -14.79 -3.23 12.04
C SER A 199 -13.49 -3.27 11.25
N GLN A 200 -13.42 -2.50 10.16
CA GLN A 200 -12.21 -2.43 9.33
C GLN A 200 -11.03 -1.88 10.12
N THR A 201 -11.29 -0.86 10.95
CA THR A 201 -10.29 -0.27 11.85
C THR A 201 -9.76 -1.31 12.82
N ARG A 202 -10.63 -2.15 13.42
CA ARG A 202 -10.16 -3.25 14.28
C ARG A 202 -9.24 -4.20 13.51
N LEU A 203 -9.64 -4.65 12.33
CA LEU A 203 -8.87 -5.61 11.53
C LEU A 203 -7.51 -5.06 11.10
N GLN A 204 -7.40 -3.75 10.88
CA GLN A 204 -6.13 -3.07 10.62
C GLN A 204 -5.20 -3.13 11.85
N PHE A 205 -5.73 -2.88 13.06
CA PHE A 205 -4.97 -2.96 14.30
C PHE A 205 -4.58 -4.40 14.64
N GLU A 206 -5.48 -5.36 14.43
CA GLU A 206 -5.18 -6.79 14.58
C GLU A 206 -4.02 -7.20 13.66
N GLY A 207 -4.06 -6.82 12.37
CA GLY A 207 -2.96 -7.10 11.44
C GLY A 207 -1.63 -6.47 11.88
N ALA A 208 -1.64 -5.21 12.31
CA ALA A 208 -0.45 -4.52 12.79
C ALA A 208 0.21 -5.26 13.97
N LEU A 209 -0.60 -5.74 14.92
CA LEU A 209 -0.12 -6.45 16.09
C LEU A 209 0.28 -7.91 15.78
N LEU A 210 -0.50 -8.63 14.97
CA LEU A 210 -0.18 -9.99 14.52
C LEU A 210 1.18 -10.04 13.81
N GLY A 211 1.49 -9.04 12.98
CA GLY A 211 2.79 -8.96 12.30
C GLY A 211 3.99 -8.87 13.26
N VAL A 212 3.81 -8.28 14.45
CA VAL A 212 4.88 -8.21 15.47
C VAL A 212 4.88 -9.45 16.36
N LEU A 213 3.70 -9.92 16.77
CA LEU A 213 3.57 -11.09 17.62
C LEU A 213 4.04 -12.37 16.93
N LEU A 214 3.89 -12.49 15.62
CA LEU A 214 4.38 -13.65 14.88
C LEU A 214 5.86 -13.94 15.14
N SER A 215 6.71 -12.89 15.21
CA SER A 215 8.14 -13.04 15.49
C SER A 215 8.43 -13.09 17.00
N ALA A 216 7.70 -12.30 17.80
CA ALA A 216 8.00 -12.12 19.23
C ALA A 216 7.38 -13.19 20.15
N ASP A 217 6.14 -13.60 19.88
CA ASP A 217 5.37 -14.60 20.63
C ASP A 217 4.34 -15.28 19.71
N PRO A 218 4.75 -16.33 18.97
CA PRO A 218 3.88 -17.02 18.02
C PRO A 218 2.63 -17.62 18.67
N SER A 219 2.70 -17.97 19.96
CA SER A 219 1.56 -18.53 20.70
C SER A 219 0.53 -17.44 20.99
N ALA A 220 0.98 -16.24 21.38
CA ALA A 220 0.10 -15.08 21.53
C ALA A 220 -0.53 -14.67 20.19
N ALA A 221 0.22 -14.70 19.08
CA ALA A 221 -0.32 -14.45 17.74
C ALA A 221 -1.44 -15.44 17.39
N ALA A 222 -1.22 -16.74 17.66
CA ALA A 222 -2.21 -17.78 17.42
C ALA A 222 -3.47 -17.61 18.28
N GLY A 223 -3.31 -17.36 19.58
CA GLY A 223 -4.42 -17.11 20.49
C GLY A 223 -5.24 -15.89 20.07
N ARG A 224 -4.57 -14.82 19.62
CA ARG A 224 -5.22 -13.60 19.15
C ARG A 224 -6.03 -13.82 17.88
N LEU A 225 -5.46 -14.51 16.89
CA LEU A 225 -6.17 -14.84 15.66
C LEU A 225 -7.38 -15.76 15.93
N ALA A 226 -7.23 -16.75 16.82
CA ALA A 226 -8.30 -17.67 17.19
C ALA A 226 -9.47 -16.97 17.90
N ALA A 227 -9.21 -15.88 18.63
CA ALA A 227 -10.24 -15.08 19.30
C ALA A 227 -11.11 -14.25 18.34
N LEU A 228 -10.69 -14.09 17.08
CA LEU A 228 -11.50 -13.44 16.06
C LEU A 228 -12.57 -14.39 15.49
N PRO A 229 -13.73 -13.85 15.07
CA PRO A 229 -14.70 -14.59 14.26
C PRO A 229 -14.03 -15.25 13.05
N GLU A 230 -14.43 -16.47 12.73
CA GLU A 230 -13.78 -17.31 11.72
C GLU A 230 -13.69 -16.62 10.35
N ASP A 231 -14.76 -15.92 9.94
CA ASP A 231 -14.87 -15.16 8.69
C ASP A 231 -14.00 -13.88 8.62
N GLN A 232 -13.35 -13.53 9.73
CA GLN A 232 -12.46 -12.36 9.84
C GLN A 232 -10.99 -12.76 9.91
N ARG A 233 -10.68 -14.04 10.16
CA ARG A 233 -9.30 -14.49 10.42
C ARG A 233 -8.41 -14.33 9.19
N ALA A 234 -8.89 -14.72 8.01
CA ALA A 234 -8.12 -14.60 6.77
C ALA A 234 -7.73 -13.15 6.48
N GLU A 235 -8.66 -12.22 6.71
CA GLU A 235 -8.44 -10.80 6.53
C GLU A 235 -7.46 -10.23 7.57
N ALA A 236 -7.67 -10.53 8.85
CA ALA A 236 -6.79 -10.03 9.91
C ALA A 236 -5.34 -10.48 9.72
N ILE A 237 -5.13 -11.78 9.45
CA ILE A 237 -3.78 -12.32 9.25
C ILE A 237 -3.19 -11.88 7.90
N GLY A 238 -4.01 -11.75 6.85
CA GLY A 238 -3.57 -11.23 5.55
C GLY A 238 -3.24 -9.74 5.56
N ASN A 239 -3.65 -9.00 6.60
CA ASN A 239 -3.25 -7.61 6.85
C ASN A 239 -1.98 -7.52 7.72
N ALA A 240 -1.37 -8.64 8.12
CA ALA A 240 -0.18 -8.63 8.93
C ALA A 240 1.00 -7.98 8.19
N ALA A 241 1.61 -6.97 8.79
CA ALA A 241 2.68 -6.22 8.15
C ALA A 241 4.03 -6.94 8.31
N LEU A 242 4.24 -7.98 7.51
CA LEU A 242 5.42 -8.86 7.50
C LEU A 242 6.57 -8.30 6.65
N ASP A 243 7.78 -8.70 7.00
CA ASP A 243 8.99 -8.47 6.21
C ASP A 243 9.22 -9.64 5.23
N PRO A 244 9.24 -9.42 3.90
CA PRO A 244 9.49 -10.48 2.93
C PRO A 244 10.91 -11.08 3.03
N GLY A 245 11.86 -10.37 3.67
CA GLY A 245 13.20 -10.87 3.94
C GLY A 245 13.29 -11.81 5.16
N ALA A 246 12.28 -11.83 6.02
CA ALA A 246 12.26 -12.62 7.25
C ALA A 246 11.67 -14.02 7.00
N ALA A 247 12.42 -14.90 6.32
CA ALA A 247 11.93 -16.23 5.94
C ALA A 247 11.35 -17.06 7.09
N ALA A 248 11.91 -16.96 8.30
CA ALA A 248 11.39 -17.65 9.49
C ALA A 248 9.97 -17.18 9.86
N ASP A 249 9.71 -15.87 9.77
CA ASP A 249 8.41 -15.29 10.08
C ASP A 249 7.38 -15.65 9.01
N LEU A 250 7.79 -15.75 7.75
CA LEU A 250 6.92 -16.24 6.66
C LEU A 250 6.48 -17.69 6.89
N ILE A 251 7.37 -18.56 7.37
CA ILE A 251 7.03 -19.95 7.70
C ILE A 251 6.05 -20.00 8.87
N LEU A 252 6.26 -19.18 9.91
CA LEU A 252 5.34 -19.06 11.05
C LEU A 252 3.97 -18.54 10.61
N PHE A 253 3.93 -17.53 9.75
CA PHE A 253 2.72 -17.02 9.12
C PHE A 253 1.98 -18.13 8.37
N ALA A 254 2.67 -18.89 7.51
CA ALA A 254 2.05 -19.97 6.75
C ALA A 254 1.47 -21.05 7.66
N LYS A 255 2.21 -21.46 8.70
CA LYS A 255 1.71 -22.41 9.71
C LYS A 255 0.46 -21.88 10.43
N LEU A 256 0.45 -20.58 10.74
CA LEU A 256 -0.70 -19.96 11.40
C LEU A 256 -1.92 -19.92 10.48
N VAL A 257 -1.76 -19.54 9.22
CA VAL A 257 -2.84 -19.58 8.20
C VAL A 257 -3.41 -20.99 8.08
N ARG A 258 -2.55 -22.01 7.95
CA ARG A 258 -3.02 -23.41 7.83
C ARG A 258 -3.79 -23.92 9.04
N SER A 259 -3.49 -23.42 10.23
CA SER A 259 -4.05 -23.94 11.48
C SER A 259 -5.28 -23.18 11.96
N GLN A 260 -5.43 -21.90 11.62
CA GLN A 260 -6.48 -21.03 12.18
C GLN A 260 -7.44 -20.47 11.14
N VAL A 261 -7.07 -20.45 9.86
CA VAL A 261 -7.90 -19.93 8.76
C VAL A 261 -8.63 -21.08 8.06
N PRO A 262 -9.94 -20.93 7.77
CA PRO A 262 -10.71 -21.94 7.04
C PRO A 262 -10.06 -22.27 5.70
N ALA A 263 -10.05 -23.56 5.32
CA ALA A 263 -9.38 -24.02 4.10
C ALA A 263 -9.79 -23.23 2.84
N ALA A 264 -11.07 -22.84 2.74
CA ALA A 264 -11.59 -22.04 1.63
C ALA A 264 -11.01 -20.61 1.55
N GLU A 265 -10.48 -20.08 2.64
CA GLU A 265 -9.97 -18.69 2.73
C GLU A 265 -8.43 -18.61 2.80
N GLN A 266 -7.74 -19.75 2.93
CA GLN A 266 -6.27 -19.78 3.06
C GLN A 266 -5.58 -19.12 1.87
N SER A 267 -6.01 -19.42 0.64
CA SER A 267 -5.47 -18.80 -0.57
C SER A 267 -5.64 -17.29 -0.57
N ALA A 268 -6.77 -16.76 -0.06
CA ALA A 268 -7.00 -15.33 0.03
C ALA A 268 -6.06 -14.65 1.05
N ALA A 269 -5.77 -15.31 2.17
CA ALA A 269 -4.83 -14.81 3.18
C ALA A 269 -3.40 -14.71 2.61
N PHE A 270 -2.92 -15.76 1.93
CA PHE A 270 -1.62 -15.74 1.23
C PHE A 270 -1.57 -14.68 0.14
N ALA A 271 -2.62 -14.61 -0.68
CA ALA A 271 -2.70 -13.68 -1.80
C ALA A 271 -2.67 -12.22 -1.34
N ARG A 272 -3.38 -11.89 -0.26
CA ARG A 272 -3.38 -10.53 0.30
C ARG A 272 -1.98 -10.09 0.69
N GLN A 273 -1.19 -10.97 1.30
CA GLN A 273 0.20 -10.68 1.65
C GLN A 273 1.06 -10.41 0.41
N ALA A 274 0.94 -11.23 -0.63
CA ALA A 274 1.63 -11.03 -1.90
C ALA A 274 1.27 -9.68 -2.55
N GLY A 275 -0.01 -9.29 -2.47
CA GLY A 275 -0.50 -7.99 -2.95
C GLY A 275 0.18 -6.79 -2.29
N GLN A 276 0.42 -6.84 -0.98
CA GLN A 276 1.04 -5.73 -0.24
C GLN A 276 2.45 -5.38 -0.74
N TRP A 277 3.23 -6.38 -1.18
CA TRP A 277 4.59 -6.16 -1.68
C TRP A 277 4.67 -5.93 -3.19
N ALA A 278 3.60 -6.22 -3.92
CA ALA A 278 3.54 -5.89 -5.34
C ALA A 278 3.34 -4.39 -5.58
N VAL A 279 3.07 -3.60 -4.54
CA VAL A 279 3.00 -2.14 -4.60
C VAL A 279 4.40 -1.59 -4.92
N GLN A 280 4.49 -0.62 -5.84
CA GLN A 280 5.73 -0.01 -6.36
C GLN A 280 6.48 -0.80 -7.46
N GLY A 281 5.91 -1.90 -7.95
CA GLY A 281 6.42 -2.59 -9.15
C GLY A 281 7.64 -3.46 -8.95
N ASP A 282 8.01 -3.74 -7.70
CA ASP A 282 9.03 -4.73 -7.39
C ASP A 282 8.40 -6.13 -7.20
N TYR A 283 8.51 -6.97 -8.22
CA TYR A 283 8.10 -8.37 -8.13
C TYR A 283 9.15 -9.27 -7.44
N ALA A 284 10.35 -8.76 -7.13
CA ALA A 284 11.39 -9.57 -6.49
C ALA A 284 10.96 -10.00 -5.08
N SER A 285 10.36 -9.09 -4.30
CA SER A 285 9.82 -9.37 -2.97
C SER A 285 8.70 -10.43 -3.02
N VAL A 286 7.80 -10.34 -4.00
CA VAL A 286 6.76 -11.36 -4.22
C VAL A 286 7.38 -12.71 -4.59
N THR A 287 8.38 -12.71 -5.46
CA THR A 287 9.08 -13.93 -5.87
C THR A 287 9.79 -14.61 -4.70
N ALA A 288 10.47 -13.83 -3.85
CA ALA A 288 11.11 -14.34 -2.64
C ALA A 288 10.09 -14.99 -1.70
N TYR A 289 8.94 -14.34 -1.49
CA TYR A 289 7.84 -14.90 -0.71
C TYR A 289 7.30 -16.22 -1.27
N LEU A 290 7.01 -16.26 -2.57
CA LEU A 290 6.50 -17.46 -3.24
C LEU A 290 7.48 -18.63 -3.19
N ASN A 291 8.78 -18.35 -3.08
CA ASN A 291 9.83 -19.36 -3.01
C ASN A 291 10.13 -19.80 -1.56
N ALA A 292 9.93 -18.92 -0.59
CA ALA A 292 10.11 -19.23 0.83
C ALA A 292 9.01 -20.17 1.37
N LEU A 293 7.82 -20.14 0.77
CA LEU A 293 6.65 -20.88 1.23
C LEU A 293 6.36 -22.14 0.40
N THR A 294 5.93 -23.21 1.08
CA THR A 294 5.34 -24.38 0.42
C THR A 294 3.86 -24.13 0.12
N LEU A 295 3.60 -23.37 -0.94
CA LEU A 295 2.26 -23.08 -1.45
C LEU A 295 1.77 -24.20 -2.37
N THR A 296 0.47 -24.48 -2.31
CA THR A 296 -0.23 -25.28 -3.32
C THR A 296 -0.25 -24.53 -4.67
N PRO A 297 -0.47 -25.23 -5.80
CA PRO A 297 -0.63 -24.57 -7.10
C PRO A 297 -1.72 -23.48 -7.09
N GLU A 298 -2.84 -23.73 -6.41
CA GLU A 298 -3.98 -22.83 -6.30
C GLU A 298 -3.61 -21.56 -5.50
N GLU A 299 -2.92 -21.71 -4.37
CA GLU A 299 -2.47 -20.56 -3.57
C GLU A 299 -1.40 -19.75 -4.29
N ARG A 300 -0.46 -20.44 -4.96
CA ARG A 300 0.56 -19.76 -5.76
C ARG A 300 -0.08 -18.92 -6.84
N LEU A 301 -1.08 -19.47 -7.54
CA LEU A 301 -1.83 -18.74 -8.55
C LEU A 301 -2.57 -17.54 -7.95
N ALA A 302 -3.29 -17.72 -6.85
CA ALA A 302 -4.00 -16.63 -6.17
C ALA A 302 -3.06 -15.48 -5.77
N CYS A 303 -1.86 -15.80 -5.28
CA CYS A 303 -0.83 -14.81 -4.97
C CYS A 303 -0.35 -14.05 -6.20
N ILE A 304 -0.10 -14.74 -7.32
CA ILE A 304 0.30 -14.11 -8.58
C ILE A 304 -0.79 -13.17 -9.08
N GLU A 305 -2.05 -13.62 -9.11
CA GLU A 305 -3.19 -12.82 -9.55
C GLU A 305 -3.37 -11.57 -8.70
N GLN A 306 -3.29 -11.71 -7.37
CA GLN A 306 -3.43 -10.60 -6.45
C GLN A 306 -2.26 -9.61 -6.53
N ALA A 307 -1.02 -10.10 -6.67
CA ALA A 307 0.15 -9.25 -6.86
C ALA A 307 0.01 -8.38 -8.10
N VAL A 308 -0.34 -8.99 -9.24
CA VAL A 308 -0.50 -8.26 -10.49
C VAL A 308 -1.66 -7.27 -10.44
N THR A 309 -2.80 -7.71 -9.92
CA THR A 309 -3.98 -6.87 -9.71
C THR A 309 -3.61 -5.65 -8.86
N THR A 310 -2.92 -5.86 -7.75
CA THR A 310 -2.50 -4.78 -6.85
C THR A 310 -1.54 -3.82 -7.55
N GLN A 311 -0.57 -4.31 -8.30
CA GLN A 311 0.38 -3.44 -9.02
C GLN A 311 -0.32 -2.58 -10.09
N VAL A 312 -1.23 -3.16 -10.86
CA VAL A 312 -1.98 -2.45 -11.90
C VAL A 312 -2.96 -1.45 -11.29
N PHE A 313 -3.57 -1.75 -10.14
CA PHE A 313 -4.60 -0.89 -9.55
C PHE A 313 -4.11 0.11 -8.52
N SER A 314 -2.99 -0.15 -7.84
CA SER A 314 -2.40 0.79 -6.87
C SER A 314 -1.69 1.98 -7.52
N THR A 315 -1.23 1.86 -8.76
CA THR A 315 -0.48 2.93 -9.44
C THR A 315 -1.42 3.95 -10.09
N HIS A 316 -1.29 5.25 -9.83
CA HIS A 316 -2.14 6.26 -10.50
C HIS A 316 -1.83 6.45 -12.00
N LYS A 317 -0.77 5.79 -12.48
CA LYS A 317 -0.33 5.80 -13.88
C LYS A 317 -1.30 4.98 -14.73
N LYS A 318 -1.58 5.46 -15.94
CA LYS A 318 -2.22 4.62 -16.97
C LYS A 318 -1.31 3.44 -17.31
N LEU A 319 -1.90 2.27 -17.50
CA LEU A 319 -1.17 1.08 -17.90
C LEU A 319 -0.62 1.26 -19.31
N ALA A 320 0.71 1.28 -19.46
CA ALA A 320 1.38 1.34 -20.76
C ALA A 320 1.82 -0.05 -21.24
N ALA A 321 2.14 -0.18 -22.53
CA ALA A 321 2.62 -1.44 -23.12
C ALA A 321 3.86 -2.00 -22.40
N ALA A 322 4.85 -1.15 -22.10
CA ALA A 322 6.05 -1.58 -21.37
C ALA A 322 5.75 -2.07 -19.94
N ASP A 323 4.76 -1.48 -19.26
CA ASP A 323 4.35 -1.94 -17.92
C ASP A 323 3.70 -3.34 -18.02
N LEU A 324 2.88 -3.55 -19.07
CA LEU A 324 2.25 -4.82 -19.38
C LEU A 324 3.28 -5.90 -19.76
N ASP A 325 4.27 -5.59 -20.57
CA ASP A 325 5.33 -6.54 -20.95
C ASP A 325 6.14 -7.01 -19.74
N ASN A 326 6.50 -6.09 -18.84
CA ASN A 326 7.21 -6.42 -17.61
C ASN A 326 6.38 -7.36 -16.71
N LEU A 327 5.09 -7.06 -16.56
CA LEU A 327 4.13 -7.89 -15.84
C LEU A 327 4.04 -9.29 -16.48
N ARG A 328 3.84 -9.36 -17.81
CA ARG A 328 3.73 -10.62 -18.55
C ARG A 328 5.00 -11.46 -18.41
N LYS A 329 6.17 -10.85 -18.53
CA LYS A 329 7.46 -11.51 -18.33
C LYS A 329 7.58 -12.11 -16.92
N TRP A 330 7.15 -11.37 -15.89
CA TRP A 330 7.17 -11.89 -14.53
C TRP A 330 6.17 -13.04 -14.36
N VAL A 331 4.91 -12.90 -14.80
CA VAL A 331 3.91 -13.96 -14.73
C VAL A 331 4.37 -15.22 -15.47
N ALA A 332 4.95 -15.08 -16.66
CA ALA A 332 5.47 -16.20 -17.43
C ALA A 332 6.60 -16.96 -16.71
N SER A 333 7.38 -16.26 -15.87
CA SER A 333 8.41 -16.90 -15.04
C SER A 333 7.84 -17.69 -13.84
N GLN A 334 6.61 -17.36 -13.41
CA GLN A 334 5.98 -17.95 -12.22
C GLN A 334 4.91 -19.01 -12.55
N ALA A 335 4.10 -18.74 -13.58
CA ALA A 335 2.98 -19.55 -14.01
C ALA A 335 2.72 -19.34 -15.53
N PRO A 336 3.57 -19.91 -16.41
CA PRO A 336 3.50 -19.68 -17.85
C PRO A 336 2.12 -20.02 -18.44
N GLN A 337 1.46 -21.06 -17.92
CA GLN A 337 0.18 -21.58 -18.38
C GLN A 337 -1.00 -20.60 -18.22
N VAL A 338 -0.93 -19.62 -17.31
CA VAL A 338 -2.02 -18.65 -17.10
C VAL A 338 -1.72 -17.27 -17.68
N THR A 339 -0.49 -17.02 -18.15
CA THR A 339 0.00 -15.69 -18.56
C THR A 339 -1.00 -14.95 -19.46
N ASN A 340 -1.48 -15.61 -20.52
CA ASN A 340 -2.34 -14.97 -21.50
C ASN A 340 -3.74 -14.67 -20.95
N SER A 341 -4.35 -15.64 -20.25
CA SER A 341 -5.66 -15.47 -19.61
C SER A 341 -5.65 -14.41 -18.51
N LEU A 342 -4.60 -14.37 -17.68
CA LEU A 342 -4.44 -13.37 -16.63
C LEU A 342 -4.25 -11.98 -17.22
N THR A 343 -3.41 -11.85 -18.26
CA THR A 343 -3.22 -10.59 -19.00
C THR A 343 -4.54 -10.04 -19.52
N ALA A 344 -5.34 -10.89 -20.16
CA ALA A 344 -6.66 -10.51 -20.66
C ALA A 344 -7.62 -10.06 -19.53
N ASN A 345 -7.65 -10.79 -18.41
CA ASN A 345 -8.45 -10.44 -17.23
C ASN A 345 -8.07 -9.06 -16.66
N ILE A 346 -6.77 -8.75 -16.61
CA ILE A 346 -6.26 -7.47 -16.12
C ILE A 346 -6.67 -6.32 -17.05
N LEU A 347 -6.52 -6.49 -18.37
CA LEU A 347 -6.93 -5.48 -19.34
C LEU A 347 -8.43 -5.19 -19.26
N CYS A 348 -9.25 -6.23 -19.14
CA CYS A 348 -10.69 -6.09 -18.98
C CYS A 348 -11.05 -5.39 -17.66
N SER A 349 -10.41 -5.78 -16.56
CA SER A 349 -10.61 -5.15 -15.25
C SER A 349 -10.16 -3.68 -15.23
N ALA A 350 -9.06 -3.35 -15.92
CA ALA A 350 -8.56 -1.99 -16.07
C ALA A 350 -9.50 -1.08 -16.87
N ALA A 351 -10.21 -1.65 -17.86
CA ALA A 351 -11.22 -0.96 -18.63
C ALA A 351 -12.55 -0.79 -17.87
N LEU A 352 -13.01 -1.83 -17.16
CA LEU A 352 -14.34 -1.84 -16.52
C LEU A 352 -14.37 -1.29 -15.10
N ALA A 353 -13.49 -1.76 -14.22
CA ALA A 353 -13.62 -1.52 -12.78
C ALA A 353 -13.06 -0.15 -12.36
N ASN A 354 -11.92 0.24 -12.91
CA ASN A 354 -11.19 1.45 -12.48
C ASN A 354 -11.08 2.54 -13.56
N ARG A 355 -11.60 2.28 -14.77
CA ARG A 355 -11.50 3.19 -15.94
C ARG A 355 -10.09 3.75 -16.18
N LYS A 356 -9.06 2.99 -15.83
CA LYS A 356 -7.65 3.35 -16.10
C LYS A 356 -7.36 3.34 -17.59
N LEU A 357 -8.09 2.48 -18.29
CA LEU A 357 -8.15 2.40 -19.73
C LEU A 357 -9.60 2.60 -20.16
N ASP A 358 -9.79 3.15 -21.35
CA ASP A 358 -11.02 2.91 -22.10
C ASP A 358 -10.93 1.59 -22.88
N PHE A 359 -12.05 1.15 -23.45
CA PHE A 359 -12.08 -0.06 -24.26
C PHE A 359 -11.06 -0.04 -25.40
N ALA A 360 -10.95 1.09 -26.12
CA ALA A 360 -10.05 1.19 -27.26
C ALA A 360 -8.58 1.04 -26.86
N GLN A 361 -8.20 1.62 -25.71
CA GLN A 361 -6.86 1.49 -25.13
C GLN A 361 -6.58 0.05 -24.69
N ALA A 362 -7.52 -0.60 -23.98
CA ALA A 362 -7.36 -1.99 -23.56
C ALA A 362 -7.28 -2.95 -24.76
N ALA A 363 -8.12 -2.75 -25.77
CA ALA A 363 -8.10 -3.51 -27.02
C ALA A 363 -6.78 -3.32 -27.78
N ALA A 364 -6.25 -2.09 -27.84
CA ALA A 364 -4.95 -1.83 -28.47
C ALA A 364 -3.81 -2.57 -27.75
N LEU A 365 -3.83 -2.64 -26.42
CA LEU A 365 -2.86 -3.41 -25.64
C LEU A 365 -3.01 -4.93 -25.84
N ALA A 366 -4.24 -5.44 -25.96
CA ALA A 366 -4.47 -6.85 -26.27
C ALA A 366 -3.92 -7.23 -27.66
N ILE A 367 -4.12 -6.37 -28.67
CA ILE A 367 -3.55 -6.55 -30.02
C ILE A 367 -2.02 -6.48 -29.96
N HIS A 368 -1.46 -5.53 -29.21
CA HIS A 368 -0.01 -5.42 -29.03
C HIS A 368 0.60 -6.72 -28.49
N CYS A 369 -0.04 -7.34 -27.49
CA CYS A 369 0.40 -8.63 -26.94
C CYS A 369 0.37 -9.74 -28.00
N SER A 370 -0.68 -9.77 -28.83
CA SER A 370 -0.80 -10.78 -29.90
C SER A 370 0.31 -10.63 -30.95
N GLN A 371 0.64 -9.40 -31.33
CA GLN A 371 1.71 -9.09 -32.27
C GLN A 371 3.10 -9.42 -31.71
N ALA A 372 3.35 -9.15 -30.42
CA ALA A 372 4.64 -9.39 -29.79
C ALA A 372 4.95 -10.89 -29.64
N ASP A 373 3.95 -11.69 -29.29
CA ASP A 373 4.12 -13.12 -29.04
C ASP A 373 3.93 -13.99 -30.29
N GLY A 374 3.32 -13.43 -31.34
CA GLY A 374 2.91 -14.18 -32.52
C GLY A 374 1.79 -15.19 -32.25
N ASN A 375 1.01 -15.01 -31.18
CA ASN A 375 -0.18 -15.82 -30.86
C ASN A 375 -1.36 -14.93 -30.45
N ASP A 376 -2.58 -15.39 -30.67
CA ASP A 376 -3.79 -14.59 -30.42
C ASP A 376 -4.44 -14.81 -29.06
N ASP A 377 -3.81 -15.56 -28.15
CA ASP A 377 -4.46 -16.01 -26.91
C ASP A 377 -4.94 -14.86 -26.02
N VAL A 378 -4.12 -13.81 -25.86
CA VAL A 378 -4.51 -12.63 -25.06
C VAL A 378 -5.71 -11.93 -25.68
N LEU A 379 -5.72 -11.79 -27.01
CA LEU A 379 -6.79 -11.12 -27.73
C LEU A 379 -8.09 -11.92 -27.69
N VAL A 380 -8.00 -13.25 -27.88
CA VAL A 380 -9.14 -14.17 -27.80
C VAL A 380 -9.77 -14.11 -26.40
N HIS A 381 -8.97 -14.30 -25.34
CA HIS A 381 -9.50 -14.24 -23.97
C HIS A 381 -10.08 -12.86 -23.63
N PHE A 382 -9.43 -11.77 -24.06
CA PHE A 382 -9.94 -10.42 -23.81
C PHE A 382 -11.33 -10.22 -24.44
N VAL A 383 -11.50 -10.68 -25.68
CA VAL A 383 -12.77 -10.63 -26.41
C VAL A 383 -13.86 -11.43 -25.70
N GLU A 384 -13.56 -12.65 -25.26
CA GLU A 384 -14.50 -13.52 -24.54
C GLU A 384 -14.97 -12.88 -23.22
N ILE A 385 -14.03 -12.38 -22.42
CA ILE A 385 -14.34 -11.73 -21.14
C ILE A 385 -15.14 -10.44 -21.36
N TRP A 386 -14.78 -9.63 -22.36
CA TRP A 386 -15.48 -8.38 -22.67
C TRP A 386 -16.92 -8.62 -23.11
N ALA A 387 -17.15 -9.61 -23.97
CA ALA A 387 -18.48 -9.99 -24.41
C ALA A 387 -19.37 -10.41 -23.23
N ALA A 388 -18.82 -11.17 -22.29
CA ALA A 388 -19.55 -11.64 -21.12
C ALA A 388 -19.88 -10.53 -20.11
N ARG A 389 -19.07 -9.47 -20.04
CA ARG A 389 -19.14 -8.46 -18.96
C ARG A 389 -19.60 -7.07 -19.39
N ALA A 390 -19.57 -6.75 -20.68
CA ALA A 390 -19.74 -5.38 -21.15
C ALA A 390 -20.54 -5.27 -22.44
N ASP A 391 -19.92 -5.55 -23.59
CA ASP A 391 -20.53 -5.29 -24.90
C ASP A 391 -20.13 -6.36 -25.91
N GLN A 392 -21.11 -7.19 -26.27
CA GLN A 392 -20.95 -8.29 -27.22
C GLN A 392 -20.66 -7.81 -28.64
N GLN A 393 -21.17 -6.65 -29.06
CA GLN A 393 -20.95 -6.12 -30.40
C GLN A 393 -19.52 -5.58 -30.55
N GLN A 394 -19.03 -4.82 -29.57
CA GLN A 394 -17.63 -4.38 -29.53
C GLN A 394 -16.66 -5.56 -29.49
N ALA A 395 -16.99 -6.61 -28.74
CA ALA A 395 -16.21 -7.85 -28.72
C ALA A 395 -16.14 -8.52 -30.10
N ARG A 396 -17.26 -8.59 -30.84
CA ARG A 396 -17.29 -9.13 -32.21
C ARG A 396 -16.45 -8.31 -33.19
N GLU A 397 -16.54 -6.99 -33.14
CA GLU A 397 -15.71 -6.11 -33.98
C GLU A 397 -14.22 -6.30 -33.70
N LEU A 398 -13.85 -6.47 -32.43
CA LEU A 398 -12.47 -6.74 -32.03
C LEU A 398 -12.02 -8.15 -32.42
N ALA A 399 -12.89 -9.17 -32.33
CA ALA A 399 -12.60 -10.53 -32.78
C ALA A 399 -12.22 -10.55 -34.28
N GLY A 400 -12.81 -9.65 -35.08
CA GLY A 400 -12.44 -9.46 -36.49
C GLY A 400 -10.96 -9.12 -36.72
N LYS A 401 -10.25 -8.61 -35.70
CA LYS A 401 -8.83 -8.25 -35.77
C LYS A 401 -7.87 -9.40 -35.45
N ILE A 402 -8.38 -10.59 -35.10
CA ILE A 402 -7.59 -11.81 -34.90
C ILE A 402 -6.98 -12.23 -36.27
N PRO A 403 -5.64 -12.25 -36.42
CA PRO A 403 -4.98 -12.65 -37.67
C PRO A 403 -5.27 -14.09 -38.09
N ASP A 404 -5.25 -15.06 -37.16
CA ASP A 404 -5.54 -16.46 -37.45
C ASP A 404 -7.03 -16.62 -37.84
N ALA A 405 -7.26 -17.00 -39.11
CA ALA A 405 -8.60 -17.13 -39.65
C ALA A 405 -9.45 -18.23 -38.98
N LYS A 406 -8.82 -19.34 -38.55
CA LYS A 406 -9.52 -20.44 -37.88
C LYS A 406 -9.95 -19.99 -36.48
N ARG A 407 -9.00 -19.44 -35.71
CA ARG A 407 -9.29 -18.91 -34.36
C ARG A 407 -10.29 -17.77 -34.38
N ARG A 408 -10.20 -16.85 -35.35
CA ARG A 408 -11.17 -15.78 -35.55
C ARG A 408 -12.59 -16.34 -35.72
N THR A 409 -12.73 -17.35 -36.58
CA THR A 409 -14.04 -17.97 -36.86
C THR A 409 -14.59 -18.70 -35.63
N GLU A 410 -13.73 -19.44 -34.92
CA GLU A 410 -14.11 -20.14 -33.68
C GLU A 410 -14.54 -19.16 -32.58
N THR A 411 -13.78 -18.07 -32.40
CA THR A 411 -14.09 -17.01 -31.42
C THR A 411 -15.43 -16.34 -31.75
N ILE A 412 -15.64 -15.91 -33.00
CA ILE A 412 -16.91 -15.30 -33.42
C ILE A 412 -18.08 -16.26 -33.20
N LYS A 413 -17.93 -17.54 -33.56
CA LYS A 413 -18.96 -18.56 -33.33
C LYS A 413 -19.25 -18.75 -31.83
N HIS A 414 -18.23 -18.73 -30.99
CA HIS A 414 -18.40 -18.80 -29.54
C HIS A 414 -19.19 -17.59 -29.01
N LEU A 415 -18.90 -16.39 -29.50
CA LEU A 415 -19.64 -15.17 -29.17
C LEU A 415 -21.09 -15.14 -29.69
N GLU A 416 -21.44 -15.98 -30.65
CA GLU A 416 -22.81 -16.09 -31.20
C GLU A 416 -23.64 -17.18 -30.55
N SER A 417 -22.99 -18.08 -29.81
CA SER A 417 -23.69 -19.12 -29.06
C SER A 417 -24.37 -18.49 -27.83
N PRO A 418 -25.66 -18.77 -27.57
CA PRO A 418 -26.32 -18.25 -26.39
C PRO A 418 -25.58 -18.76 -25.14
N VAL A 419 -25.20 -17.83 -24.26
CA VAL A 419 -24.66 -18.16 -22.94
C VAL A 419 -25.75 -18.93 -22.18
N PRO A 420 -25.47 -20.14 -21.64
CA PRO A 420 -26.45 -20.88 -20.85
C PRO A 420 -26.84 -20.15 -19.56
#